data_AF-A0AAW7PSE4-F1
#
_entry.id   AF-A0AAW7PSE4-F1
#
_cell.length_a   1.000
_cell.length_b   1.000
_cell.length_c   1.000
_cell.angle_alpha   90.00
_cell.angle_beta   90.00
_cell.angle_gamma   90.00
#
_symmetry.space_group_name_H-M   'P 1'
#
loop_
_entity.id
_entity.type
_entity.pdbx_description
1 polymer ?
#
loop_
_entity_poly.entity_id
_entity_poly.type
_entity_poly.pdbx_seq_one_letter_code
_entity_poly.pdbx_strand_id
1 'polypeptide(L)'
;MKRIVFGIAISLAILLTGCSENTENIKGKEEFIKSAEFDFNKARNKAEQEFGKDTVQKWIDGNTRLKDLEKQYKEFDNRKGKHIDYTNFDWSVGTKKGEK
;
A
#
# COMPACT_ATOMS: atom_id res chain seq x y z
N MET A 1 29.40 -30.26 -12.08
CA MET A 1 28.02 -29.72 -12.06
C MET A 1 28.08 -28.20 -12.21
N LYS A 2 27.74 -27.67 -13.38
CA LYS A 2 27.78 -26.23 -13.69
C LYS A 2 26.53 -25.57 -13.10
N ARG A 3 26.70 -24.59 -12.21
CA ARG A 3 25.59 -23.79 -11.67
C ARG A 3 25.27 -22.69 -12.67
N ILE A 4 24.04 -22.72 -13.18
CA ILE A 4 23.47 -21.68 -14.04
C ILE A 4 23.22 -20.47 -13.14
N VAL A 5 23.94 -19.37 -13.38
CA VAL A 5 23.63 -18.06 -12.79
C VAL A 5 22.41 -17.56 -13.53
N PHE A 6 21.25 -17.58 -12.88
CA PHE A 6 20.04 -16.95 -13.39
C PHE A 6 20.33 -15.46 -13.58
N GLY A 7 20.30 -15.05 -14.85
CA GLY A 7 20.48 -13.68 -15.26
C GLY A 7 19.36 -12.80 -14.73
N ILE A 8 19.73 -11.73 -14.06
CA ILE A 8 18.99 -10.49 -14.13
C ILE A 8 19.96 -9.53 -14.81
N ALA A 9 19.78 -9.38 -16.12
CA ALA A 9 20.47 -8.37 -16.89
C ALA A 9 19.98 -6.99 -16.41
N ILE A 10 20.65 -6.42 -15.42
CA ILE A 10 20.52 -5.00 -15.05
C ILE A 10 21.34 -4.22 -16.08
N SER A 11 20.89 -4.28 -17.33
CA SER A 11 21.53 -3.62 -18.45
C SER A 11 20.65 -2.45 -18.87
N LEU A 12 21.21 -1.24 -18.76
CA LEU A 12 20.86 -0.08 -19.60
C LEU A 12 19.64 0.80 -19.25
N ALA A 13 19.18 0.88 -18.00
CA ALA A 13 18.33 2.00 -17.56
C ALA A 13 19.09 3.14 -16.85
N ILE A 14 20.42 3.03 -16.74
CA ILE A 14 21.30 3.97 -16.01
C ILE A 14 21.79 5.13 -16.91
N LEU A 15 21.56 5.08 -18.23
CA LEU A 15 22.19 6.00 -19.20
C LEU A 15 21.28 7.11 -19.77
N LEU A 16 20.02 7.24 -19.34
CA LEU A 16 19.09 8.24 -19.91
C LEU A 16 18.33 9.13 -18.91
N THR A 17 18.83 9.33 -17.69
CA THR A 17 18.32 10.41 -16.84
C THR A 17 19.45 11.18 -16.19
N GLY A 18 19.95 12.18 -16.91
CA GLY A 18 20.65 13.30 -16.30
C GLY A 18 19.67 14.14 -15.48
N CYS A 19 19.36 13.70 -14.26
CA CYS A 19 18.75 14.47 -13.20
C CYS A 19 19.42 14.02 -11.89
N SER A 20 20.13 14.93 -11.23
CA SER A 20 20.88 14.69 -9.99
C SER A 20 20.00 14.48 -8.76
N GLU A 21 18.85 13.82 -8.91
CA GLU A 21 18.01 13.43 -7.78
C GLU A 21 18.53 12.10 -7.23
N ASN A 22 19.18 12.23 -6.07
CA ASN A 22 19.78 11.22 -5.21
C ASN A 22 19.26 9.79 -5.47
N THR A 23 20.10 8.92 -6.03
CA THR A 23 19.77 7.56 -6.50
C THR A 23 19.15 6.68 -5.40
N GLU A 24 19.43 6.99 -4.13
CA GLU A 24 18.82 6.35 -2.97
C GLU A 24 17.33 6.66 -2.81
N ASN A 25 16.91 7.87 -3.17
CA ASN A 25 15.51 8.32 -3.08
C ASN A 25 14.64 7.58 -4.11
N ILE A 26 15.17 7.32 -5.30
CA ILE A 26 14.49 6.57 -6.37
C ILE A 26 14.30 5.10 -5.95
N LYS A 27 15.36 4.45 -5.44
CA LYS A 27 15.28 3.07 -4.95
C LYS A 27 14.33 2.95 -3.76
N GLY A 28 14.40 3.88 -2.81
CA GLY A 28 13.51 3.94 -1.65
C GLY A 28 12.04 4.07 -2.07
N LYS A 29 11.76 4.89 -3.08
CA LYS A 29 10.40 5.03 -3.65
C LYS A 29 9.88 3.73 -4.28
N GLU A 30 10.70 3.02 -5.04
CA GLU A 30 10.31 1.74 -5.65
C GLU A 30 10.05 0.65 -4.61
N GLU A 31 10.90 0.55 -3.59
CA GLU A 31 10.73 -0.38 -2.47
C GLU A 31 9.49 -0.05 -1.64
N PHE A 32 9.22 1.24 -1.42
CA PHE A 32 8.00 1.69 -0.77
C PHE A 32 6.76 1.28 -1.56
N ILE A 33 6.72 1.48 -2.89
CA ILE A 33 5.58 1.10 -3.73
C ILE A 33 5.30 -0.41 -3.62
N LYS A 34 6.33 -1.25 -3.77
CA LYS A 34 6.18 -2.71 -3.66
C LYS A 34 5.70 -3.14 -2.27
N SER A 35 6.27 -2.55 -1.22
CA SER A 35 5.90 -2.88 0.16
C SER A 35 4.49 -2.40 0.50
N ALA A 36 4.08 -1.26 -0.04
CA ALA A 36 2.78 -0.65 0.21
C ALA A 36 1.61 -1.46 -0.37
N GLU A 37 1.84 -2.22 -1.45
CA GLU A 37 0.86 -3.14 -2.00
C GLU A 37 0.57 -4.34 -1.08
N PHE A 38 1.57 -4.76 -0.28
CA PHE A 38 1.40 -5.85 0.67
C PHE A 38 0.88 -5.36 2.03
N ASP A 39 1.52 -4.33 2.59
CA ASP A 39 1.12 -3.70 3.86
C ASP A 39 1.46 -2.21 3.83
N PHE A 40 0.47 -1.40 3.43
CA PHE A 40 0.60 0.05 3.31
C PHE A 40 1.09 0.71 4.60
N ASN A 41 0.61 0.27 5.76
CA ASN A 41 0.90 0.92 7.03
C ASN A 41 2.33 0.68 7.48
N LYS A 42 2.76 -0.58 7.39
CA LYS A 42 4.13 -0.97 7.73
C LYS A 42 5.12 -0.34 6.76
N ALA A 43 4.79 -0.32 5.47
CA ALA A 43 5.60 0.32 4.43
C ALA A 43 5.73 1.83 4.67
N ARG A 44 4.61 2.50 4.96
CA ARG A 44 4.59 3.95 5.26
C ARG A 44 5.44 4.27 6.47
N ASN A 45 5.27 3.57 7.60
CA ASN A 45 6.06 3.81 8.80
C ASN A 45 7.56 3.63 8.57
N LYS A 46 7.94 2.58 7.83
CA LYS A 46 9.35 2.34 7.50
C LYS A 46 9.92 3.43 6.58
N ALA A 47 9.19 3.78 5.53
CA ALA A 47 9.62 4.83 4.60
C ALA A 47 9.69 6.21 5.28
N GLU A 48 8.77 6.53 6.20
CA GLU A 48 8.78 7.78 6.94
C GLU A 48 9.99 7.87 7.90
N GLN A 49 10.43 6.74 8.46
CA GLN A 49 11.63 6.68 9.30
C GLN A 49 12.92 6.88 8.48
N GLU A 50 12.98 6.34 7.26
CA GLU A 50 14.17 6.38 6.41
C GLU A 50 14.29 7.66 5.58
N PHE A 51 13.17 8.17 5.04
CA PHE A 51 13.16 9.28 4.06
C PHE A 51 12.43 10.54 4.55
N GLY A 52 11.77 10.46 5.71
CA GLY A 52 10.99 11.56 6.27
C GLY A 52 9.56 11.64 5.73
N LYS A 53 8.67 12.18 6.56
CA LYS A 53 7.23 12.26 6.28
C LYS A 53 6.89 13.03 5.01
N ASP A 54 7.53 14.19 4.81
CA ASP A 54 7.25 15.05 3.67
C ASP A 54 7.63 14.40 2.33
N THR A 55 8.74 13.65 2.32
CA THR A 55 9.20 12.92 1.13
C THR A 55 8.25 11.79 0.78
N VAL A 56 7.82 11.00 1.76
CA VAL A 56 6.87 9.91 1.56
C VAL A 56 5.50 10.44 1.12
N GLN A 57 5.04 11.56 1.69
CA GLN A 57 3.78 12.17 1.28
C GLN A 57 3.84 12.63 -0.18
N LYS A 58 4.95 13.21 -0.65
CA LYS A 58 5.15 13.53 -2.08
C LYS A 58 5.10 12.29 -2.97
N TRP A 59 5.64 11.15 -2.51
CA TRP A 59 5.57 9.89 -3.26
C TRP A 59 4.15 9.34 -3.36
N ILE A 60 3.38 9.41 -2.26
CA ILE A 60 1.96 9.07 -2.25
C ILE A 60 1.20 10.01 -3.19
N ASP A 61 1.46 11.31 -3.10
CA ASP A 61 0.75 12.32 -3.87
C ASP A 61 1.00 12.22 -5.38
N GLY A 62 2.20 11.78 -5.75
CA GLY A 62 2.62 11.56 -7.14
C GLY A 62 2.19 10.22 -7.74
N ASN A 63 1.57 9.31 -6.99
CA ASN A 63 1.15 7.99 -7.48
C ASN A 63 -0.32 7.71 -7.16
N THR A 64 -1.14 7.56 -8.21
CA THR A 64 -2.59 7.29 -8.08
C THR A 64 -2.90 6.02 -7.30
N ARG A 65 -2.09 4.97 -7.43
CA ARG A 65 -2.28 3.71 -6.69
C ARG A 65 -2.01 3.87 -5.20
N LEU A 66 -0.96 4.61 -4.84
CA LEU A 66 -0.63 4.88 -3.44
C LEU A 66 -1.69 5.77 -2.77
N LYS A 67 -2.26 6.74 -3.48
CA LYS A 67 -3.42 7.52 -2.99
C LYS A 67 -4.62 6.66 -2.68
N ASP A 68 -4.93 5.71 -3.56
CA ASP A 68 -6.05 4.79 -3.36
C ASP A 68 -5.83 3.90 -2.13
N LEU A 69 -4.61 3.37 -1.97
CA LEU A 69 -4.23 2.60 -0.77
C LEU A 69 -4.33 3.45 0.52
N GLU A 70 -3.92 4.72 0.49
CA GLU A 70 -4.08 5.62 1.63
C GLU A 70 -5.56 5.83 2.00
N LYS A 71 -6.42 6.00 0.99
CA LYS A 71 -7.86 6.16 1.21
C LYS A 71 -8.49 4.89 1.79
N GLN A 72 -8.18 3.73 1.22
CA GLN A 72 -8.65 2.43 1.73
C GLN A 72 -8.18 2.20 3.16
N TYR A 73 -6.93 2.59 3.47
CA TYR A 73 -6.43 2.53 4.83
C TYR A 73 -7.21 3.45 5.78
N LYS A 74 -7.44 4.71 5.43
CA LYS A 74 -8.24 5.64 6.24
C LYS A 74 -9.66 5.13 6.46
N GLU A 75 -10.27 4.53 5.43
CA GLU A 75 -11.60 3.91 5.55
C GLU A 75 -11.60 2.69 6.48
N PHE A 76 -10.58 1.84 6.43
CA PHE A 76 -10.42 0.71 7.34
C PHE A 76 -10.19 1.17 8.79
N ASP A 77 -9.33 2.16 9.00
CA ASP A 77 -9.04 2.70 10.33
C ASP A 77 -10.26 3.41 10.93
N ASN A 78 -11.04 4.12 10.11
CA ASN A 78 -12.33 4.69 10.52
C ASN A 78 -13.40 3.64 10.90
N ARG A 79 -13.23 2.38 10.48
CA ARG A 79 -14.08 1.25 10.87
C ARG A 79 -13.52 0.51 12.09
N LYS A 80 -12.21 0.58 12.34
CA LYS A 80 -11.61 0.04 13.56
C LYS A 80 -12.19 0.75 14.78
N GLY A 81 -12.73 -0.03 15.71
CA GLY A 81 -13.32 0.49 16.96
C GLY A 81 -14.77 0.97 16.84
N LYS A 82 -15.36 1.01 15.65
CA LYS A 82 -16.81 1.14 15.53
C LYS A 82 -17.43 -0.25 15.70
N HIS A 83 -18.12 -0.47 16.82
CA HIS A 83 -18.98 -1.64 16.94
C HIS A 83 -19.99 -1.61 15.79
N ILE A 84 -20.12 -2.73 15.09
CA ILE A 84 -21.21 -2.92 14.13
C ILE A 84 -22.49 -2.77 14.95
N ASP A 85 -23.31 -1.78 14.61
CA ASP A 85 -24.58 -1.57 15.27
C ASP A 85 -25.57 -2.64 14.79
N TYR A 86 -25.83 -3.61 15.65
CA TYR A 86 -26.80 -4.68 15.41
C TYR A 86 -28.21 -4.34 15.89
N THR A 87 -28.44 -3.12 16.41
CA THR A 87 -29.75 -2.72 16.97
C THR A 87 -30.87 -2.84 15.93
N ASN A 88 -30.57 -2.57 14.66
CA ASN A 88 -31.50 -2.71 13.54
C ASN A 88 -31.23 -3.96 12.69
N PHE A 89 -30.36 -4.86 13.14
CA PHE A 89 -30.07 -6.09 12.41
C PHE A 89 -31.21 -7.09 12.64
N ASP A 90 -31.95 -7.39 11.57
CA ASP A 90 -32.99 -8.40 11.61
C ASP A 90 -32.36 -9.80 11.62
N TRP A 91 -32.32 -10.41 12.81
CA TRP A 91 -31.82 -11.78 13.02
C TRP A 91 -32.85 -12.85 12.63
N SER A 92 -33.98 -12.49 12.01
CA SER A 92 -35.02 -13.46 11.61
C SER A 92 -34.56 -14.33 10.44
N VAL A 93 -33.76 -15.36 10.75
CA VAL A 93 -33.45 -16.44 9.82
C VAL A 93 -34.68 -17.36 9.77
N GLY A 94 -35.53 -17.14 8.77
CA GLY A 94 -36.53 -18.15 8.38
C GLY A 94 -37.88 -18.13 9.10
N THR A 95 -38.35 -16.99 9.62
CA THR A 95 -39.80 -16.87 9.85
C THR A 95 -40.50 -16.76 8.49
N LYS A 96 -40.85 -17.91 7.92
CA LYS A 96 -41.78 -17.98 6.80
C LYS A 96 -43.01 -17.15 7.15
N LYS A 97 -43.37 -16.23 6.26
CA LYS A 97 -44.68 -15.57 6.27
C LYS A 97 -45.76 -16.66 6.29
N GLY A 98 -46.42 -16.81 7.44
CA GLY A 98 -47.70 -17.51 7.55
C GLY A 98 -47.61 -18.94 8.04
N GLU A 99 -47.60 -19.13 9.35
CA GLU A 99 -48.38 -20.19 9.98
C GLU A 99 -49.29 -19.50 11.01
N LYS A 100 -50.58 -19.45 10.66
CA LYS A 100 -51.72 -19.14 11.53
C LYS A 100 -52.44 -20.43 11.80
#